data_AF-A0A7G9SA80-F1
#
_entry.id   AF-A0A7G9SA80-F1
#
_cell.length_a   1.000
_cell.length_b   1.000
_cell.length_c   1.000
_cell.angle_alpha   90.00
_cell.angle_beta   90.00
_cell.angle_gamma   90.00
#
_symmetry.space_group_name_H-M   'P 1'
#
loop_
_entity.id
_entity.type
_entity.pdbx_description
1 polymer ?
#
loop_
_entity_poly.entity_id
_entity_poly.type
_entity_poly.pdbx_seq_one_letter_code
_entity_poly.pdbx_strand_id
1 'polypeptide(L)'
;MTNSGVGACLMRHGALSSDLRVVAQAMYDDMLTDVRPKLASIDVPVTMLYPQDDRLIARTEADALYASAYRGTKRLTLKRIEGSYHFVMQDQPARFAEALDAFLDDPSR
;
A
#
# COMPACT_ATOMS: atom_id res chain seq x y z
N MET A 1 -6.45 -7.49 -4.54
CA MET A 1 -6.75 -7.79 -5.98
C MET A 1 -6.00 -6.81 -6.88
N THR A 2 -5.82 -7.13 -8.16
CA THR A 2 -5.14 -6.32 -9.20
C THR A 2 -6.10 -6.11 -10.36
N ASN A 3 -5.98 -5.01 -11.10
CA ASN A 3 -6.76 -4.73 -12.30
C ASN A 3 -5.97 -4.84 -13.62
N SER A 4 -4.72 -5.28 -13.56
CA SER A 4 -3.88 -5.51 -14.74
C SER A 4 -3.76 -7.00 -15.07
N GLY A 5 -3.70 -7.33 -16.36
CA GLY A 5 -3.49 -8.72 -16.81
C GLY A 5 -2.12 -9.27 -16.39
N VAL A 6 -1.08 -8.45 -16.45
CA VAL A 6 0.27 -8.81 -15.98
C VAL A 6 0.27 -9.04 -14.47
N GLY A 7 -0.34 -8.13 -13.70
CA GLY A 7 -0.50 -8.30 -12.25
C GLY A 7 -1.24 -9.59 -11.91
N ALA A 8 -2.33 -9.91 -12.62
CA ALA A 8 -3.07 -11.15 -12.39
C ALA A 8 -2.22 -12.40 -12.63
N CYS A 9 -1.39 -12.41 -13.67
CA CYS A 9 -0.46 -13.50 -13.95
C CYS A 9 0.57 -13.67 -12.82
N LEU A 10 1.20 -12.56 -12.40
CA LEU A 10 2.21 -12.55 -11.33
C LEU A 10 1.62 -13.05 -10.00
N MET A 11 0.46 -12.55 -9.59
CA MET A 11 -0.17 -12.92 -8.33
C MET A 11 -0.65 -14.37 -8.34
N ARG A 12 -1.18 -14.86 -9.47
CA ARG A 12 -1.55 -16.27 -9.61
C ARG A 12 -0.32 -17.17 -9.53
N HIS A 13 0.77 -16.80 -10.19
CA HIS A 13 2.01 -17.57 -10.14
C HIS A 13 2.54 -17.65 -8.71
N GLY A 14 2.67 -16.51 -8.02
CA GLY A 14 3.14 -16.44 -6.64
C GLY A 14 2.26 -17.25 -5.68
N ALA A 15 0.94 -17.18 -5.83
CA ALA A 15 0.01 -17.97 -5.02
C ALA A 15 0.21 -19.49 -5.20
N LEU A 16 0.50 -19.94 -6.42
CA LEU A 16 0.72 -21.37 -6.72
C LEU A 16 2.13 -21.85 -6.32
N SER A 17 3.11 -20.96 -6.30
CA SER A 17 4.51 -21.31 -5.99
C SER A 17 4.89 -21.12 -4.53
N SER A 18 4.02 -20.55 -3.70
CA SER A 18 4.31 -20.27 -2.29
C SER A 18 4.14 -21.50 -1.41
N ASP A 19 4.98 -21.62 -0.38
CA ASP A 19 4.78 -22.62 0.69
C ASP A 19 3.59 -22.23 1.57
N LEU A 20 2.59 -23.12 1.65
CA LEU A 20 1.34 -22.85 2.38
C LEU A 20 1.54 -22.65 3.88
N ARG A 21 2.53 -23.29 4.50
CA ARG A 21 2.81 -23.11 5.94
C ARG A 21 3.33 -21.70 6.19
N VAL A 22 4.21 -21.22 5.32
CA VAL A 22 4.76 -19.86 5.41
C VAL A 22 3.65 -18.82 5.20
N VAL A 23 2.79 -19.01 4.20
CA VAL A 23 1.64 -18.13 3.97
C VAL A 23 0.70 -18.10 5.19
N ALA A 24 0.39 -19.27 5.77
CA ALA A 24 -0.49 -19.34 6.93
C ALA A 24 0.10 -18.60 8.15
N GLN A 25 1.40 -18.75 8.41
CA GLN A 25 2.07 -18.03 9.49
C GLN A 25 2.08 -16.52 9.21
N ALA A 26 2.40 -16.10 7.98
CA ALA A 26 2.39 -14.68 7.61
C ALA A 26 1.00 -14.04 7.77
N MET A 27 -0.07 -14.77 7.42
CA MET A 27 -1.44 -14.30 7.63
C MET A 27 -1.82 -14.24 9.11
N TYR A 28 -1.39 -15.21 9.91
CA TYR A 28 -1.59 -15.16 11.36
C TYR A 28 -0.91 -13.93 11.98
N ASP A 29 0.35 -13.68 11.60
CA ASP A 29 1.12 -12.55 12.10
C ASP A 29 0.51 -11.21 11.65
N ASP A 30 0.10 -11.08 10.38
CA ASP A 30 -0.55 -9.87 9.85
C ASP A 30 -1.87 -9.56 10.57
N MET A 31 -2.67 -10.58 10.87
CA MET A 31 -3.95 -10.40 11.55
C MET A 31 -3.82 -10.00 13.02
N LEU A 32 -2.74 -10.41 13.70
CA LEU A 32 -2.62 -10.29 15.15
C LEU A 32 -1.57 -9.27 15.61
N THR A 33 -0.68 -8.83 14.72
CA THR A 33 0.38 -7.89 15.06
C THR A 33 -0.07 -6.46 14.77
N ASP A 34 -0.48 -5.73 15.81
CA ASP A 34 -0.76 -4.30 15.68
C ASP A 34 0.51 -3.45 15.86
N VAL A 35 1.03 -2.92 14.75
CA VAL A 35 2.19 -2.02 14.74
C VAL A 35 1.83 -0.54 14.83
N ARG A 36 0.55 -0.16 14.79
CA ARG A 36 0.11 1.26 14.82
C ARG A 36 0.63 2.05 16.04
N PRO A 37 0.72 1.47 17.26
CA PRO A 37 1.30 2.18 18.40
C PRO A 37 2.76 2.63 18.18
N LYS A 38 3.49 1.99 17.25
CA LYS A 38 4.88 2.32 16.95
C LYS A 38 5.04 3.44 15.93
N LEU A 39 3.99 3.86 15.23
CA LEU A 39 4.09 4.89 14.19
C LEU A 39 4.67 6.22 14.72
N ALA A 40 4.41 6.56 15.98
CA ALA A 40 4.93 7.76 16.62
C ALA A 40 6.46 7.74 16.85
N SER A 41 7.10 6.58 16.73
CA SER A 41 8.57 6.45 16.79
C SER A 41 9.24 6.70 15.44
N ILE A 42 8.48 6.81 14.35
CA ILE A 42 9.04 7.12 13.03
C ILE A 42 9.25 8.64 12.94
N ASP A 43 10.51 9.04 13.02
CA ASP A 43 10.89 10.46 12.99
C ASP A 43 11.18 10.98 11.57
N VAL A 44 11.46 10.11 10.60
CA VAL A 44 11.70 10.46 9.18
C VAL A 44 10.40 10.80 8.42
N PRO A 45 10.43 11.57 7.31
CA PRO A 45 9.23 11.77 6.48
C PRO A 45 8.74 10.46 5.87
N VAL A 46 7.43 10.28 5.86
CA VAL A 46 6.76 9.08 5.33
C VAL A 46 5.79 9.51 4.26
N THR A 47 5.95 8.95 3.06
CA THR A 47 4.94 9.02 1.99
C THR A 47 4.21 7.69 1.91
N MET A 48 2.91 7.70 2.14
CA MET A 48 2.04 6.53 2.01
C MET A 48 1.28 6.60 0.68
N LEU A 49 1.71 5.76 -0.26
CA LEU A 49 0.97 5.54 -1.50
C LEU A 49 -0.13 4.52 -1.25
N TYR A 50 -1.36 4.82 -1.67
CA TYR A 50 -2.49 3.92 -1.48
C TYR A 50 -3.40 3.81 -2.70
N PRO A 51 -4.04 2.64 -2.91
CA PRO A 51 -4.92 2.43 -4.05
C PRO A 51 -6.31 3.03 -3.89
N GLN A 52 -7.06 3.06 -4.99
CA GLN A 52 -8.48 3.38 -5.02
C GLN A 52 -9.24 2.40 -5.90
N ASP A 53 -9.91 1.44 -5.26
CA ASP A 53 -10.83 0.51 -5.90
C ASP A 53 -12.27 1.00 -5.72
N ASP A 54 -12.76 1.76 -6.70
CA ASP A 54 -14.11 2.36 -6.69
C ASP A 54 -15.25 1.32 -6.59
N ARG A 55 -14.98 0.03 -6.76
CA ARG A 55 -15.97 -1.06 -6.59
C ARG A 55 -16.14 -1.49 -5.14
N LEU A 56 -15.16 -1.18 -4.29
CA LEU A 56 -15.11 -1.66 -2.90
C LEU A 56 -15.40 -0.54 -1.91
N ILE A 57 -14.92 0.68 -2.16
CA ILE A 57 -14.97 1.78 -1.20
C ILE A 57 -15.03 3.12 -1.92
N ALA A 58 -15.83 4.06 -1.40
CA ALA A 58 -15.87 5.41 -1.96
C ALA A 58 -14.54 6.14 -1.72
N ARG A 59 -14.19 7.07 -2.60
CA ARG A 59 -12.90 7.79 -2.53
C ARG A 59 -12.65 8.47 -1.19
N THR A 60 -13.66 9.17 -0.68
CA THR A 60 -13.59 9.84 0.62
C THR A 60 -13.42 8.87 1.78
N GLU A 61 -14.02 7.68 1.68
CA GLU A 61 -13.88 6.63 2.68
C GLU A 61 -12.50 5.98 2.62
N ALA A 62 -11.93 5.77 1.43
CA ALA A 62 -10.55 5.31 1.28
C ALA A 62 -9.57 6.32 1.89
N ASP A 63 -9.72 7.61 1.58
CA ASP A 63 -8.88 8.67 2.13
C ASP A 63 -8.94 8.67 3.67
N ALA A 64 -10.14 8.57 4.23
CA ALA A 64 -10.35 8.49 5.67
C ALA A 64 -9.75 7.22 6.29
N LEU A 65 -9.87 6.08 5.61
CA LEU A 65 -9.28 4.81 6.05
C LEU A 65 -7.77 4.92 6.20
N TYR A 66 -7.07 5.39 5.16
CA TYR A 66 -5.61 5.52 5.20
C TYR A 66 -5.15 6.61 6.15
N ALA A 67 -5.86 7.75 6.22
CA ALA A 67 -5.56 8.80 7.20
C ALA A 67 -5.70 8.29 8.64
N SER A 68 -6.74 7.49 8.92
CA SER A 68 -6.94 6.90 10.24
C SER A 68 -5.88 5.85 10.57
N ALA A 69 -5.53 4.98 9.61
CA ALA A 69 -4.54 3.93 9.78
C ALA A 69 -3.14 4.49 10.11
N TYR A 70 -2.78 5.64 9.55
CA TYR A 70 -1.46 6.25 9.71
C TYR A 70 -1.41 7.46 10.66
N ARG A 71 -2.50 7.78 11.38
CA ARG A 71 -2.63 8.97 12.24
C ARG A 71 -1.48 9.17 13.25
N GLY A 72 -0.82 8.11 13.69
CA GLY A 72 0.32 8.19 14.61
C GLY A 72 1.64 8.69 13.99
N THR A 73 1.69 8.89 12.67
CA THR A 73 2.91 9.26 11.94
C THR A 73 3.11 10.78 11.97
N LYS A 74 4.27 11.25 12.46
CA LYS A 74 4.54 12.69 12.66
C LYS A 74 4.61 13.50 11.37
N ARG A 75 5.29 12.96 10.36
CA ARG A 75 5.57 13.61 9.08
C ARG A 75 5.01 12.77 7.93
N LEU A 76 3.70 12.85 7.71
CA LEU A 76 2.97 11.98 6.78
C LEU A 76 2.47 12.74 5.56
N THR A 77 2.78 12.23 4.37
CA THR A 77 2.13 12.59 3.11
C THR A 77 1.31 11.41 2.62
N LEU A 78 0.03 11.62 2.36
CA LEU A 78 -0.87 10.63 1.79
C LEU A 78 -1.05 10.89 0.30
N LYS A 79 -0.79 9.90 -0.55
CA LYS A 79 -0.93 10.02 -2.01
C LYS A 79 -1.74 8.84 -2.56
N ARG A 80 -2.98 9.12 -2.96
CA ARG A 80 -3.82 8.16 -3.66
C ARG A 80 -3.30 7.93 -5.09
N ILE A 81 -3.24 6.67 -5.52
CA ILE A 81 -2.99 6.30 -6.90
C ILE A 81 -4.28 5.78 -7.52
N GLU A 82 -4.94 6.66 -8.28
CA GLU A 82 -6.25 6.34 -8.85
C GLU A 82 -6.15 5.30 -9.97
N GLY A 83 -7.23 4.53 -10.14
CA GLY A 83 -7.27 3.46 -11.13
C GLY A 83 -6.39 2.27 -10.76
N SER A 84 -6.02 2.12 -9.48
CA SER A 84 -5.27 0.97 -8.98
C SER A 84 -6.04 0.23 -7.90
N TYR A 85 -5.87 -1.08 -7.82
CA TYR A 85 -6.30 -1.91 -6.71
C TYR A 85 -5.10 -2.19 -5.80
N HIS A 86 -5.16 -3.22 -4.98
CA HIS A 86 -4.18 -3.54 -3.93
C HIS A 86 -2.71 -3.53 -4.41
N PHE A 87 -2.45 -3.84 -5.69
CA PHE A 87 -1.11 -3.88 -6.28
C PHE A 87 -0.82 -2.63 -7.13
N VAL A 88 -0.70 -1.48 -6.47
CA VAL A 88 -0.52 -0.15 -7.10
C VAL A 88 0.55 -0.12 -8.19
N MET A 89 1.71 -0.70 -7.90
CA MET A 89 2.87 -0.72 -8.81
C MET A 89 2.64 -1.56 -10.07
N GLN A 90 1.75 -2.56 -10.01
CA GLN A 90 1.40 -3.41 -11.16
C GLN A 90 0.23 -2.83 -11.94
N ASP A 91 -0.72 -2.22 -11.23
CA ASP A 91 -1.93 -1.65 -11.81
C ASP A 91 -1.69 -0.31 -12.50
N GLN A 92 -0.79 0.52 -11.92
CA GLN A 92 -0.48 1.87 -12.39
C GLN A 92 1.03 2.13 -12.36
N PRO A 93 1.85 1.38 -13.13
CA PRO A 93 3.32 1.42 -13.02
C PRO A 93 3.90 2.82 -13.29
N ALA A 94 3.38 3.56 -14.27
CA ALA A 94 3.86 4.90 -14.59
C ALA A 94 3.58 5.91 -13.46
N ARG A 95 2.36 5.89 -12.90
CA ARG A 95 1.98 6.78 -11.78
C ARG A 95 2.71 6.43 -10.50
N PHE A 96 2.95 5.14 -10.28
CA PHE A 96 3.77 4.67 -9.17
C PHE A 96 5.21 5.16 -9.30
N ALA A 97 5.82 5.01 -10.47
CA ALA A 97 7.19 5.47 -10.73
C ALA A 97 7.31 6.99 -10.54
N GLU A 98 6.39 7.77 -11.09
CA GLU A 98 6.35 9.24 -10.89
C GLU A 98 6.25 9.61 -9.40
N ALA A 99 5.40 8.93 -8.63
CA ALA A 99 5.26 9.18 -7.20
C ALA A 99 6.51 8.76 -6.40
N LEU A 100 7.21 7.70 -6.85
CA LEU A 100 8.46 7.25 -6.26
C LEU A 100 9.60 8.24 -6.55
N ASP A 101 9.74 8.68 -7.79
CA ASP A 101 10.77 9.64 -8.20
C ASP A 101 10.57 10.97 -7.46
N ALA A 102 9.34 11.49 -7.41
CA ALA A 102 9.02 12.69 -6.65
C ALA A 102 9.37 12.57 -5.16
N PHE A 103 9.23 11.38 -4.57
CA PHE A 103 9.63 11.12 -3.19
C PHE A 103 11.16 11.05 -3.02
N LEU A 104 11.88 10.50 -4.00
CA LEU A 104 13.34 10.40 -3.98
C LEU A 104 14.03 11.75 -4.21
N ASP A 105 13.42 12.62 -5.02
CA ASP A 105 13.94 13.94 -5.35
C ASP A 105 13.59 15.03 -4.31
N ASP A 106 12.75 14.72 -3.32
CA ASP A 106 12.33 15.68 -2.29
C ASP A 106 13.53 16.07 -1.38
N PRO A 107 13.99 17.34 -1.40
CA PRO A 107 15.13 17.78 -0.60
C PRO A 107 14.80 17.94 0.90
N SER A 108 13.53 17.82 1.29
CA SER A 108 13.09 17.92 2.69
C SER A 108 13.13 16.59 3.46
N ARG A 109 13.69 15.55 2.82
CA ARG A 109 13.75 14.18 3.31
C ARG A 109 14.78 13.95 4.43
#